data_AF-A0A9C7QBS3-F1
#
_entry.id   AF-A0A9C7QBS3-F1
#
_cell.length_a   1.000
_cell.length_b   1.000
_cell.length_c   1.000
_cell.angle_alpha   90.00
_cell.angle_beta   90.00
_cell.angle_gamma   90.00
#
_symmetry.space_group_name_H-M   'P 1'
#
loop_
_entity.id
_entity.type
_entity.pdbx_description
1 polymer ?
#
loop_
_entity_poly.entity_id
_entity_poly.type
_entity_poly.pdbx_seq_one_letter_code
_entity_poly.pdbx_strand_id
1 'polypeptide(L)'
;MSDTTTSGATTLENVSIGDLAKHVQSLSDRVDDLEQDVAEKDERINDLEQRVDDLEDYREEATKEHAKDRQKLGSLEDTTETMESDIDDLTKAEEKNARVRASVSRIINLVRDYETEESVDDDSPNLAAEATNAGRQLFETIQRSEQNTELVNFREKRAESQQVEDKYLDVLEYAKNVAKTNDVMVARLGYREVATHYGCAYKNDGYRVMEEMAERVPGVTYKESRTLSVDDAMGVGGHHIEITFAHPNLAGWMRAHEANAANGGR
;
A
#
# COMPACT_ATOMS: atom_id res chain seq x y z
N MET A 1 19.49 102.37 114.44
CA MET A 1 18.21 101.78 113.97
C MET A 1 18.48 101.33 112.55
N SER A 2 19.05 100.13 112.39
CA SER A 2 18.37 98.83 112.29
C SER A 2 18.03 98.55 110.82
N ASP A 3 18.81 97.61 110.25
CA ASP A 3 18.43 96.54 109.32
C ASP A 3 17.76 96.95 107.97
N THR A 4 17.97 96.27 106.85
CA THR A 4 17.86 94.82 106.70
C THR A 4 18.72 94.30 105.54
N THR A 5 19.56 93.33 105.86
CA THR A 5 20.17 92.36 104.96
C THR A 5 19.08 91.52 104.30
N THR A 6 18.96 91.55 102.98
CA THR A 6 18.29 90.49 102.21
C THR A 6 19.30 89.96 101.21
N SER A 7 20.19 89.12 101.73
CA SER A 7 20.96 88.18 100.92
C SER A 7 20.02 87.04 100.58
N GLY A 8 19.40 87.13 99.41
CA GLY A 8 18.75 85.99 98.75
C GLY A 8 19.82 85.00 98.33
N ALA A 9 20.37 84.26 99.29
CA ALA A 9 21.14 83.07 99.02
C ALA A 9 20.13 81.97 98.71
N THR A 10 19.97 81.71 97.42
CA THR A 10 19.43 80.49 96.82
C THR A 10 19.58 79.30 97.76
N THR A 11 18.46 78.75 98.22
CA THR A 11 18.35 77.39 98.73
C THR A 11 18.79 76.42 97.62
N LEU A 12 20.11 76.24 97.50
CA LEU A 12 20.67 75.02 96.96
C LEU A 12 20.27 73.95 97.97
N GLU A 13 19.24 73.18 97.64
CA GLU A 13 18.97 71.90 98.29
C GLU A 13 20.28 71.14 98.31
N ASN A 14 20.89 71.09 99.50
CA ASN A 14 22.17 70.47 99.73
C ASN A 14 21.89 68.96 99.65
N VAL A 15 21.95 68.39 98.45
CA VAL A 15 21.78 66.96 98.21
C VAL A 15 22.71 66.25 99.18
N SER A 16 22.11 65.51 100.11
CA SER A 16 22.85 64.80 101.13
C SER A 16 23.80 63.81 100.45
N ILE A 17 25.02 63.68 100.96
CA ILE A 17 25.97 62.63 100.57
C ILE A 17 25.29 61.24 100.62
N GLY A 18 24.32 61.06 101.52
CA GLY A 18 23.52 59.84 101.61
C GLY A 18 22.59 59.57 100.41
N ASP A 19 22.07 60.60 99.75
CA ASP A 19 21.21 60.43 98.57
C ASP A 19 22.03 60.14 97.32
N LEU A 20 23.21 60.78 97.20
CA LEU A 20 24.17 60.44 96.16
C LEU A 20 24.63 58.98 96.29
N ALA A 21 24.94 58.51 97.50
CA ALA A 21 25.33 57.13 97.75
C ALA A 21 24.24 56.13 97.33
N LYS A 22 22.96 56.40 97.64
CA LYS A 22 21.83 55.57 97.18
C LYS A 22 21.71 55.56 95.66
N HIS A 23 21.89 56.71 95.01
CA HIS A 23 21.81 56.78 93.56
C HIS A 23 22.95 56.02 92.88
N VAL A 24 24.17 56.12 93.41
CA VAL A 24 25.32 55.32 92.94
C VAL A 24 25.06 53.83 93.12
N GLN A 25 24.53 53.40 94.26
CA GLN A 25 24.17 51.99 94.47
C GLN A 25 23.13 51.53 93.45
N SER A 26 22.04 52.29 93.25
CA SER A 26 21.01 51.97 92.27
C SER A 26 21.53 51.92 90.84
N LEU A 27 22.50 52.78 90.48
CA LEU A 27 23.17 52.72 89.19
C LEU A 27 24.06 51.49 89.08
N SER A 28 24.77 51.11 90.14
CA SER A 28 25.60 49.90 90.18
C SER A 28 24.76 48.65 89.97
N ASP A 29 23.66 48.51 90.72
CA ASP A 29 22.75 47.36 90.57
C ASP A 29 22.20 47.28 89.14
N ARG A 30 21.85 48.42 88.53
CA ARG A 30 21.37 48.47 87.13
C ARG A 30 22.47 48.16 86.11
N VAL A 31 23.74 48.45 86.43
CA VAL A 31 24.87 48.06 85.58
C VAL A 31 25.06 46.55 85.63
N ASP A 32 25.01 45.95 86.82
CA ASP A 32 25.12 44.49 87.00
C ASP A 32 24.00 43.75 86.23
N ASP A 33 22.75 44.23 86.33
CA ASP A 33 21.62 43.69 85.57
C ASP A 33 21.84 43.79 84.04
N LEU A 34 22.37 44.93 83.57
CA LEU A 34 22.65 45.15 82.14
C LEU A 34 23.80 44.27 81.64
N GLU A 35 24.83 44.06 82.45
CA GLU A 35 25.93 43.16 82.11
C GLU A 35 25.44 41.72 81.96
N GLN A 36 24.55 41.28 82.86
CA GLN A 36 23.90 39.97 82.75
C GLN A 36 23.03 39.86 81.48
N ASP A 37 22.22 40.88 81.20
CA ASP A 37 21.37 40.96 80.01
C ASP A 37 22.17 40.90 78.69
N VAL A 38 23.35 41.53 78.67
CA VAL A 38 24.27 41.50 77.53
C VAL A 38 24.86 40.12 77.35
N ALA A 39 25.31 39.47 78.44
CA ALA A 39 25.83 38.11 78.37
C ALA A 39 24.80 37.10 77.83
N GLU A 40 23.54 37.17 78.28
CA GLU A 40 22.46 36.30 77.77
C GLU A 40 22.18 36.56 76.28
N LYS A 41 22.21 37.83 75.85
CA LYS A 41 22.03 38.19 74.44
C LYS A 41 23.19 37.70 73.57
N ASP A 42 24.42 37.75 74.06
CA ASP A 42 25.59 37.23 73.34
C ASP A 42 25.50 35.71 73.16
N GLU A 43 25.07 34.96 74.18
CA GLU A 43 24.80 33.52 74.05
C GLU A 43 23.71 33.24 73.01
N ARG A 44 22.64 34.02 73.02
CA ARG A 44 21.55 33.88 72.04
C ARG A 44 21.98 34.25 70.62
N ILE A 45 22.88 35.23 70.46
CA ILE A 45 23.46 35.57 69.15
C ILE A 45 24.24 34.37 68.62
N ASN A 46 25.09 33.75 69.44
CA ASN A 46 25.86 32.57 69.03
C ASN A 46 24.96 31.38 68.63
N ASP A 47 23.87 31.11 69.35
CA ASP A 47 22.88 30.07 68.98
C ASP A 47 22.22 30.37 67.64
N LEU A 48 21.85 31.64 67.41
CA LEU A 48 21.23 32.06 66.16
C LEU A 48 22.20 31.99 64.98
N GLU A 49 23.47 32.35 65.16
CA GLU A 49 24.51 32.21 64.15
C GLU A 49 24.68 30.74 63.75
N GLN A 50 24.81 29.83 64.71
CA GLN A 50 24.91 28.39 64.42
C GLN A 50 23.69 27.87 63.66
N ARG A 51 22.48 28.29 64.05
CA ARG A 51 21.25 27.89 63.36
C ARG A 51 21.15 28.45 61.94
N VAL A 52 21.71 29.63 61.68
CA VAL A 52 21.77 30.19 60.33
C VAL A 52 22.71 29.36 59.47
N ASP A 53 23.89 29.00 59.97
CA ASP A 53 24.85 28.15 59.26
C ASP A 53 24.23 26.78 58.92
N ASP A 54 23.58 26.12 59.89
CA ASP A 54 22.88 24.84 59.66
C ASP A 54 21.79 24.97 58.57
N LEU A 55 21.04 26.09 58.57
CA LEU A 55 20.00 26.36 57.58
C LEU A 55 20.58 26.63 56.18
N GLU A 56 21.75 27.25 56.08
CA GLU A 56 22.45 27.43 54.81
C GLU A 56 22.88 26.08 54.23
N ASP A 57 23.42 25.18 55.06
CA ASP A 57 23.80 23.83 54.66
C ASP A 57 22.58 23.03 54.15
N TYR A 58 21.47 23.04 54.90
CA TYR A 58 20.23 22.37 54.47
C TYR A 58 19.70 22.93 53.15
N ARG A 59 19.77 24.25 52.98
CA ARG A 59 19.34 24.91 51.74
C ARG A 59 20.21 24.47 50.58
N GLU A 60 21.53 24.40 50.75
CA GLU A 60 22.43 23.95 49.69
C GLU A 60 22.10 22.51 49.27
N GLU A 61 21.89 21.60 50.22
CA GLU A 61 21.57 20.21 49.89
C GLU A 61 20.21 20.10 49.18
N ALA A 62 19.19 20.82 49.66
CA ALA A 62 17.88 20.86 49.00
C ALA A 62 17.97 21.38 47.55
N THR A 63 18.83 22.38 47.27
CA THR A 63 19.03 22.87 45.90
C THR A 63 19.71 21.83 45.00
N LYS A 64 20.66 21.04 45.54
CA LYS A 64 21.31 19.95 44.81
C LYS A 64 20.31 18.82 44.50
N GLU A 65 19.46 18.46 45.45
CA GLU A 65 18.42 17.45 45.26
C GLU A 65 17.42 17.91 44.20
N HIS A 66 16.93 19.15 44.29
CA HIS A 66 16.02 19.71 43.30
C HIS A 66 16.62 19.73 41.88
N ALA A 67 17.93 19.99 41.75
CA ALA A 67 18.60 19.93 40.45
C ALA A 67 18.63 18.49 39.88
N LYS A 68 18.91 17.48 40.73
CA LYS A 68 18.87 16.07 40.33
C LYS A 68 17.48 15.64 39.90
N ASP A 69 16.45 16.04 40.64
CA ASP A 69 15.07 15.69 40.32
C ASP A 69 14.59 16.37 39.04
N ARG A 70 14.98 17.63 38.81
CA ARG A 70 14.73 18.31 37.53
C ARG A 70 15.38 17.58 36.35
N GLN A 71 16.58 17.04 36.52
CA GLN A 71 17.25 16.25 35.49
C GLN A 71 16.49 14.94 35.21
N LYS A 72 16.08 14.21 36.27
CA LYS A 72 15.29 12.98 36.13
C LYS A 72 13.96 13.24 35.44
N LEU A 73 13.29 14.34 35.78
CA LEU A 73 12.05 14.78 35.12
C LEU A 73 12.26 14.99 33.62
N GLY A 74 13.34 15.65 33.22
CA GLY A 74 13.67 15.82 31.80
C GLY A 74 13.87 14.47 31.08
N SER A 75 14.59 13.53 31.69
CA SER A 75 14.74 12.19 31.10
C SER A 75 13.41 11.41 30.99
N LEU A 76 12.50 11.60 31.94
CA LEU A 76 11.15 11.02 31.91
C LEU A 76 10.28 11.65 30.81
N GLU A 77 10.42 12.95 30.59
CA GLU A 77 9.75 13.68 29.50
C GLU A 77 10.21 13.15 28.14
N ASP A 78 11.53 13.03 27.92
CA ASP A 78 12.11 12.46 26.68
C ASP A 78 11.62 11.02 26.41
N THR A 79 11.51 10.19 27.45
CA THR A 79 10.99 8.83 27.31
C THR A 79 9.51 8.81 26.99
N THR A 80 8.73 9.75 27.56
CA THR A 80 7.30 9.88 27.28
C THR A 80 7.07 10.30 25.82
N GLU A 81 7.81 11.29 25.32
CA GLU A 81 7.73 11.71 23.91
C GLU A 81 8.08 10.56 22.95
N THR A 82 9.09 9.75 23.30
CA THR A 82 9.45 8.57 22.51
C THR A 82 8.32 7.54 22.49
N MET A 83 7.71 7.26 23.65
CA MET A 83 6.58 6.32 23.74
C MET A 83 5.35 6.82 22.96
N GLU A 84 5.08 8.12 22.97
CA GLU A 84 3.99 8.72 22.18
C GLU A 84 4.22 8.50 20.68
N SER A 85 5.44 8.71 20.19
CA SER A 85 5.81 8.43 18.79
C SER A 85 5.63 6.95 18.44
N ASP A 86 6.05 6.03 19.32
CA ASP A 86 5.90 4.59 19.10
C ASP A 86 4.40 4.18 19.05
N ILE A 87 3.56 4.78 19.90
CA ILE A 87 2.11 4.56 19.91
C ILE A 87 1.47 5.02 18.59
N ASP A 88 1.87 6.19 18.07
CA ASP A 88 1.39 6.69 16.78
C ASP A 88 1.74 5.75 15.63
N ASP A 89 2.96 5.22 15.62
CA ASP A 89 3.40 4.30 14.58
C ASP A 89 2.72 2.93 14.69
N LEU A 90 2.49 2.44 15.91
CA LEU A 90 1.69 1.23 16.16
C LEU A 90 0.25 1.41 15.69
N THR A 91 -0.37 2.56 15.95
CA THR A 91 -1.74 2.88 15.52
C THR A 91 -1.84 2.84 13.99
N LYS A 92 -0.88 3.46 13.27
CA LYS A 92 -0.82 3.38 11.80
C LYS A 92 -0.63 1.94 11.30
N ALA A 93 0.19 1.14 11.99
CA ALA A 93 0.41 -0.26 11.63
C ALA A 93 -0.85 -1.11 11.82
N GLU A 94 -1.62 -0.86 12.88
CA GLU A 94 -2.90 -1.51 13.15
C GLU A 94 -3.94 -1.18 12.07
N GLU A 95 -4.09 0.09 11.71
CA GLU A 95 -4.98 0.49 10.60
C GLU A 95 -4.61 -0.19 9.28
N LYS A 96 -3.30 -0.28 8.99
CA LYS A 96 -2.82 -1.01 7.80
C LYS A 96 -3.15 -2.49 7.89
N ASN A 97 -3.02 -3.11 9.06
CA ASN A 97 -3.36 -4.52 9.27
C ASN A 97 -4.86 -4.76 9.05
N ALA A 98 -5.73 -3.92 9.62
CA ALA A 98 -7.17 -3.98 9.42
C ALA A 98 -7.54 -3.88 7.93
N ARG A 99 -6.95 -2.95 7.17
CA ARG A 99 -7.15 -2.85 5.72
C ARG A 99 -6.72 -4.11 4.97
N VAL A 100 -5.60 -4.73 5.37
CA VAL A 100 -5.13 -5.99 4.78
C VAL A 100 -6.10 -7.12 5.10
N ARG A 101 -6.57 -7.25 6.34
CA ARG A 101 -7.56 -8.27 6.73
C ARG A 101 -8.84 -8.13 5.91
N ALA A 102 -9.40 -6.92 5.83
CA ALA A 102 -10.58 -6.63 5.00
C ALA A 102 -10.36 -6.97 3.52
N SER A 103 -9.14 -6.76 2.98
CA SER A 103 -8.81 -7.16 1.61
C SER A 103 -8.72 -8.68 1.46
N VAL A 104 -8.14 -9.37 2.43
CA VAL A 104 -7.99 -10.83 2.42
C VAL A 104 -9.35 -11.52 2.53
N SER A 105 -10.24 -11.06 3.42
CA SER A 105 -11.60 -11.59 3.53
C SER A 105 -12.37 -11.43 2.22
N ARG A 106 -12.26 -10.26 1.57
CA ARG A 106 -12.87 -10.05 0.23
C ARG A 106 -12.35 -11.04 -0.82
N ILE A 107 -11.04 -11.31 -0.83
CA ILE A 107 -10.45 -12.29 -1.76
C ILE A 107 -10.96 -13.71 -1.45
N ILE A 108 -10.97 -14.11 -0.17
CA ILE A 108 -11.46 -15.43 0.23
C ILE A 108 -12.92 -15.61 -0.20
N ASN A 109 -13.77 -14.62 0.05
CA ASN A 109 -15.18 -14.68 -0.34
C ASN A 109 -15.33 -14.73 -1.86
N LEU A 110 -14.54 -13.97 -2.63
CA LEU A 110 -14.56 -14.04 -4.09
C LEU A 110 -14.15 -15.42 -4.63
N VAL A 111 -13.19 -16.09 -3.99
CA VAL A 111 -12.77 -17.45 -4.36
C VAL A 111 -13.81 -18.47 -3.95
N ARG A 112 -14.38 -18.34 -2.73
CA ARG A 112 -15.40 -19.24 -2.21
C ARG A 112 -16.74 -19.12 -2.90
N ASP A 113 -17.15 -17.96 -3.41
CA ASP A 113 -18.40 -17.80 -4.16
C ASP A 113 -18.45 -18.70 -5.43
N TYR A 114 -17.31 -19.18 -5.90
CA TYR A 114 -17.25 -20.23 -6.95
C TYR A 114 -17.53 -21.65 -6.42
N GLU A 115 -17.45 -21.91 -5.12
CA GLU A 115 -17.49 -23.25 -4.51
C GLU A 115 -18.52 -23.44 -3.36
N THR A 116 -18.90 -22.42 -2.56
CA THR A 116 -19.70 -22.55 -1.31
C THR A 116 -20.38 -21.24 -0.83
N GLU A 117 -21.47 -21.32 -0.03
CA GLU A 117 -22.29 -20.16 0.46
C GLU A 117 -21.82 -19.49 1.79
N GLU A 118 -20.71 -19.91 2.41
CA GLU A 118 -20.31 -19.42 3.75
C GLU A 118 -19.21 -18.33 3.67
N SER A 119 -19.59 -17.09 4.02
CA SER A 119 -18.71 -15.92 3.98
C SER A 119 -17.77 -15.84 5.18
N VAL A 120 -16.51 -15.44 4.94
CA VAL A 120 -15.48 -15.17 5.94
C VAL A 120 -15.45 -13.69 6.31
N ASP A 121 -15.45 -13.42 7.61
CA ASP A 121 -15.31 -12.09 8.21
C ASP A 121 -13.83 -11.69 8.41
N ASP A 122 -13.51 -10.40 8.36
CA ASP A 122 -12.13 -9.90 8.56
C ASP A 122 -11.62 -9.93 10.00
N ASP A 123 -12.53 -10.14 10.95
CA ASP A 123 -12.23 -10.45 12.35
C ASP A 123 -12.06 -11.95 12.62
N SER A 124 -12.15 -12.82 11.59
CA SER A 124 -11.99 -14.27 11.76
C SER A 124 -10.60 -14.62 12.31
N PRO A 125 -10.49 -15.33 13.45
CA PRO A 125 -9.19 -15.77 13.98
C PRO A 125 -8.48 -16.77 13.07
N ASN A 126 -9.22 -17.40 12.15
CA ASN A 126 -8.71 -18.37 11.18
C ASN A 126 -8.43 -17.77 9.80
N LEU A 127 -8.51 -16.44 9.64
CA LEU A 127 -8.40 -15.75 8.34
C LEU A 127 -7.14 -16.16 7.55
N ALA A 128 -6.00 -16.34 8.23
CA ALA A 128 -4.76 -16.77 7.60
C ALA A 128 -4.83 -18.20 7.02
N ALA A 129 -5.48 -19.12 7.75
CA ALA A 129 -5.67 -20.50 7.30
C ALA A 129 -6.66 -20.54 6.12
N GLU A 130 -7.72 -19.74 6.18
CA GLU A 130 -8.72 -19.64 5.11
C GLU A 130 -8.13 -19.01 3.85
N ALA A 131 -7.30 -17.96 3.98
CA ALA A 131 -6.55 -17.36 2.88
C ALA A 131 -5.61 -18.38 2.21
N THR A 132 -4.94 -19.21 3.02
CA THR A 132 -4.05 -20.26 2.52
C THR A 132 -4.82 -21.31 1.73
N ASN A 133 -6.01 -21.69 2.21
CA ASN A 133 -6.87 -22.65 1.52
C ASN A 133 -7.40 -22.08 0.20
N ALA A 134 -7.95 -20.86 0.22
CA ALA A 134 -8.41 -20.16 -0.98
C ALA A 134 -7.29 -19.99 -2.02
N GLY A 135 -6.08 -19.64 -1.58
CA GLY A 135 -4.90 -19.55 -2.45
C GLY A 135 -4.54 -20.88 -3.11
N ARG A 136 -4.66 -22.01 -2.38
CA ARG A 136 -4.45 -23.34 -2.95
C ARG A 136 -5.51 -23.68 -4.00
N GLN A 137 -6.78 -23.42 -3.73
CA GLN A 137 -7.88 -23.68 -4.66
C GLN A 137 -7.71 -22.88 -5.97
N LEU A 138 -7.36 -21.59 -5.86
CA LEU A 138 -7.04 -20.76 -7.02
C LEU A 138 -5.88 -21.33 -7.85
N PHE A 139 -4.80 -21.72 -7.18
CA PHE A 139 -3.63 -22.28 -7.86
C PHE A 139 -3.96 -23.58 -8.62
N GLU A 140 -4.71 -24.49 -7.99
CA GLU A 140 -5.17 -25.73 -8.64
C GLU A 140 -6.09 -25.44 -9.83
N THR A 141 -6.97 -24.45 -9.70
CA THR A 141 -7.87 -24.02 -10.79
C THR A 141 -7.09 -23.46 -11.98
N ILE A 142 -6.09 -22.61 -11.72
CA ILE A 142 -5.21 -22.06 -12.76
C ILE A 142 -4.45 -23.19 -13.45
N GLN A 143 -3.82 -24.10 -12.71
CA GLN A 143 -3.09 -25.23 -13.32
C GLN A 143 -3.99 -26.10 -14.21
N ARG A 144 -5.22 -26.40 -13.78
CA ARG A 144 -6.18 -27.14 -14.61
C ARG A 144 -6.54 -26.36 -15.87
N SER A 145 -6.70 -25.04 -15.78
CA SER A 145 -7.01 -24.20 -16.93
C SER A 145 -5.86 -24.18 -17.95
N GLU A 146 -4.60 -24.10 -17.48
CA GLU A 146 -3.40 -24.16 -18.33
C GLU A 146 -3.31 -25.50 -19.07
N GLN A 147 -3.48 -26.61 -18.35
CA GLN A 147 -3.53 -27.95 -18.95
C GLN A 147 -4.65 -28.08 -19.99
N ASN A 148 -5.83 -27.50 -19.72
CA ASN A 148 -6.94 -27.50 -20.67
C ASN A 148 -6.62 -26.67 -21.93
N THR A 149 -5.98 -25.51 -21.80
CA THR A 149 -5.52 -24.74 -22.97
C THR A 149 -4.42 -25.45 -23.77
N GLU A 150 -3.52 -26.18 -23.11
CA GLU A 150 -2.53 -27.01 -23.80
C GLU A 150 -3.21 -28.15 -24.56
N LEU A 151 -4.24 -28.78 -23.98
CA LEU A 151 -5.03 -29.83 -24.65
C LEU A 151 -5.81 -29.32 -25.86
N VAL A 152 -6.39 -28.11 -25.79
CA VAL A 152 -7.06 -27.45 -26.92
C VAL A 152 -6.04 -27.14 -28.03
N ASN A 153 -4.88 -26.58 -27.67
CA ASN A 153 -3.81 -26.30 -28.63
C ASN A 153 -3.22 -27.56 -29.30
N PHE A 154 -3.14 -28.69 -28.60
CA PHE A 154 -2.62 -29.95 -29.14
C PHE A 154 -3.61 -30.67 -30.07
N ARG A 155 -4.92 -30.62 -29.78
CA ARG A 155 -5.95 -31.26 -30.63
C ARG A 155 -6.19 -30.51 -31.93
N GLU A 156 -6.18 -29.17 -31.88
CA GLU A 156 -6.50 -28.33 -33.04
C GLU A 156 -5.33 -28.24 -34.05
N LYS A 157 -4.07 -28.34 -33.61
CA LYS A 157 -2.91 -28.06 -34.49
C LYS A 157 -2.37 -29.19 -35.35
N ARG A 158 -2.67 -30.47 -35.10
CA ARG A 158 -1.88 -31.56 -35.75
C ARG A 158 -2.60 -32.47 -36.74
N ALA A 159 -3.90 -32.66 -36.64
CA ALA A 159 -4.65 -33.53 -37.56
C ALA A 159 -5.53 -32.73 -38.54
N GLU A 160 -6.05 -31.58 -38.09
CA GLU A 160 -6.96 -30.77 -38.90
C GLU A 160 -6.19 -29.88 -39.90
N SER A 161 -5.05 -29.28 -39.52
CA SER A 161 -4.26 -28.42 -40.43
C SER A 161 -3.84 -29.15 -41.72
N GLN A 162 -3.37 -30.40 -41.61
CA GLN A 162 -2.92 -31.16 -42.78
C GLN A 162 -4.09 -31.55 -43.71
N GLN A 163 -5.21 -32.02 -43.16
CA GLN A 163 -6.39 -32.38 -43.95
C GLN A 163 -7.10 -31.17 -44.56
N VAL A 164 -7.01 -30.01 -43.91
CA VAL A 164 -7.58 -28.74 -44.39
C VAL A 164 -6.74 -28.15 -45.51
N GLU A 165 -5.41 -28.22 -45.41
CA GLU A 165 -4.48 -27.78 -46.47
C GLU A 165 -4.64 -28.61 -47.76
N ASP A 166 -4.82 -29.92 -47.65
CA ASP A 166 -5.08 -30.78 -48.83
C ASP A 166 -6.38 -30.37 -49.54
N LYS A 167 -7.43 -30.05 -48.78
CA LYS A 167 -8.71 -29.56 -49.35
C LYS A 167 -8.60 -28.17 -49.95
N TYR A 168 -7.69 -27.31 -49.47
CA TYR A 168 -7.40 -26.03 -50.12
C TYR A 168 -6.74 -26.23 -51.48
N LEU A 169 -5.87 -27.22 -51.62
CA LEU A 169 -5.27 -27.56 -52.91
C LEU A 169 -6.33 -27.98 -53.93
N ASP A 170 -7.33 -28.77 -53.53
CA ASP A 170 -8.43 -29.17 -54.42
C ASP A 170 -9.22 -27.96 -54.96
N VAL A 171 -9.52 -26.98 -54.10
CA VAL A 171 -10.21 -25.73 -54.49
C VAL A 171 -9.32 -24.87 -55.40
N LEU A 172 -8.02 -24.77 -55.10
CA LEU A 172 -7.05 -24.01 -55.91
C LEU A 172 -6.80 -24.66 -57.27
N GLU A 173 -6.76 -25.99 -57.35
CA GLU A 173 -6.62 -26.72 -58.61
C GLU A 173 -7.85 -26.52 -59.49
N TYR A 174 -9.05 -26.57 -58.91
CA TYR A 174 -10.28 -26.23 -59.61
C TYR A 174 -10.25 -24.78 -60.13
N ALA A 175 -9.90 -23.82 -59.28
CA ALA A 175 -9.77 -22.41 -59.66
C ALA A 175 -8.78 -22.20 -60.80
N LYS A 176 -7.66 -22.93 -60.80
CA LYS A 176 -6.63 -22.88 -61.85
C LYS A 176 -7.19 -23.38 -63.19
N ASN A 177 -8.03 -24.39 -63.16
CA ASN A 177 -8.70 -24.90 -64.37
C ASN A 177 -9.76 -23.91 -64.89
N VAL A 178 -10.51 -23.25 -64.00
CA VAL A 178 -11.45 -22.17 -64.37
C VAL A 178 -10.71 -20.98 -64.99
N ALA A 179 -9.60 -20.54 -64.40
CA ALA A 179 -8.76 -19.47 -64.93
C ALA A 179 -8.21 -19.79 -66.33
N LYS A 180 -7.67 -21.00 -66.52
CA LYS A 180 -7.16 -21.47 -67.82
C LYS A 180 -8.26 -21.54 -68.89
N THR A 181 -9.44 -22.03 -68.53
CA THR A 181 -10.56 -22.19 -69.48
C THR A 181 -11.04 -20.85 -70.01
N ASN A 182 -10.99 -19.82 -69.16
CA ASN A 182 -11.45 -18.47 -69.50
C ASN A 182 -10.32 -17.54 -70.00
N ASP A 183 -9.09 -18.03 -70.13
CA ASP A 183 -7.89 -17.25 -70.48
C ASP A 183 -7.69 -15.99 -69.59
N VAL A 184 -7.96 -16.15 -68.29
CA VAL A 184 -7.82 -15.08 -67.28
C VAL A 184 -6.83 -15.46 -66.20
N MET A 185 -6.20 -14.45 -65.57
CA MET A 185 -5.25 -14.63 -64.46
C MET A 185 -5.90 -14.63 -63.07
N VAL A 186 -7.20 -14.34 -62.99
CA VAL A 186 -7.97 -14.29 -61.75
C VAL A 186 -9.18 -15.21 -61.88
N ALA A 187 -9.25 -16.23 -61.03
CA ALA A 187 -10.44 -17.06 -60.91
C ALA A 187 -11.37 -16.49 -59.84
N ARG A 188 -12.68 -16.50 -60.11
CA ARG A 188 -13.71 -16.17 -59.14
C ARG A 188 -14.49 -17.43 -58.84
N LEU A 189 -14.52 -17.83 -57.57
CA LEU A 189 -15.28 -18.99 -57.13
C LEU A 189 -16.34 -18.56 -56.13
N GLY A 190 -17.59 -18.94 -56.38
CA GLY A 190 -18.69 -18.73 -55.45
C GLY A 190 -18.69 -19.76 -54.32
N TYR A 191 -19.45 -19.47 -53.26
CA TYR A 191 -19.66 -20.37 -52.11
C TYR A 191 -19.90 -21.82 -52.52
N ARG A 192 -20.73 -22.05 -53.55
CA ARG A 192 -21.17 -23.38 -53.94
C ARG A 192 -20.02 -24.21 -54.51
N GLU A 193 -19.20 -23.59 -55.34
CA GLU A 193 -18.03 -24.21 -55.98
C GLU A 193 -16.95 -24.51 -54.94
N VAL A 194 -16.69 -23.56 -54.04
CA VAL A 194 -15.75 -23.76 -52.93
C VAL A 194 -16.21 -24.91 -52.04
N ALA A 195 -17.49 -24.93 -51.66
CA ALA A 195 -18.03 -26.00 -50.82
C ALA A 195 -18.00 -27.38 -51.51
N THR A 196 -18.22 -27.45 -52.83
CA THR A 196 -18.09 -28.70 -53.61
C THR A 196 -16.67 -29.23 -53.54
N HIS A 197 -15.70 -28.40 -53.90
CA HIS A 197 -14.31 -28.85 -54.06
C HIS A 197 -13.59 -29.02 -52.72
N TYR A 198 -14.03 -28.33 -51.67
CA TYR A 198 -13.57 -28.54 -50.31
C TYR A 198 -14.22 -29.78 -49.64
N GLY A 199 -15.33 -30.27 -50.16
CA GLY A 199 -16.04 -31.45 -49.63
C GLY A 199 -16.82 -31.19 -48.33
N CYS A 200 -17.32 -29.97 -48.10
CA CYS A 200 -18.17 -29.65 -46.93
C CYS A 200 -19.67 -29.68 -47.25
N ALA A 201 -20.50 -30.02 -46.26
CA ALA A 201 -21.95 -30.07 -46.42
C ALA A 201 -22.55 -28.65 -46.51
N TYR A 202 -23.36 -28.41 -47.53
CA TYR A 202 -23.93 -27.08 -47.81
C TYR A 202 -24.80 -26.54 -46.67
N LYS A 203 -24.40 -25.39 -46.10
CA LYS A 203 -25.21 -24.17 -45.87
C LYS A 203 -24.44 -23.06 -45.12
N ASN A 204 -23.50 -23.39 -44.23
CA ASN A 204 -22.70 -22.37 -43.50
C ASN A 204 -21.18 -22.57 -43.61
N ASP A 205 -20.71 -23.81 -43.83
CA ASP A 205 -19.28 -24.11 -43.79
C ASP A 205 -18.49 -23.51 -44.96
N GLY A 206 -19.05 -23.44 -46.16
CA GLY A 206 -18.35 -22.84 -47.31
C GLY A 206 -18.00 -21.35 -47.15
N TYR A 207 -18.72 -20.56 -46.34
CA TYR A 207 -18.35 -19.15 -46.09
C TYR A 207 -17.15 -19.09 -45.16
N ARG A 208 -17.18 -19.89 -44.08
CA ARG A 208 -16.06 -20.02 -43.16
C ARG A 208 -14.80 -20.49 -43.89
N VAL A 209 -14.94 -21.47 -44.80
CA VAL A 209 -13.83 -21.96 -45.64
C VAL A 209 -13.30 -20.87 -46.56
N MET A 210 -14.16 -20.07 -47.19
CA MET A 210 -13.73 -18.95 -48.04
C MET A 210 -12.97 -17.87 -47.25
N GLU A 211 -13.43 -17.52 -46.05
CA GLU A 211 -12.75 -16.58 -45.15
C GLU A 211 -11.39 -17.13 -44.70
N GLU A 212 -11.36 -18.40 -44.27
CA GLU A 212 -10.15 -19.07 -43.81
C GLU A 212 -9.12 -19.22 -44.93
N MET A 213 -9.55 -19.55 -46.16
CA MET A 213 -8.67 -19.57 -47.34
C MET A 213 -8.10 -18.20 -47.67
N ALA A 214 -8.89 -17.13 -47.54
CA ALA A 214 -8.40 -15.77 -47.78
C ALA A 214 -7.37 -15.32 -46.73
N GLU A 215 -7.46 -15.82 -45.50
CA GLU A 215 -6.50 -15.54 -44.44
C GLU A 215 -5.20 -16.36 -44.60
N ARG A 216 -5.32 -17.63 -44.98
CA ARG A 216 -4.21 -18.60 -44.93
C ARG A 216 -3.49 -18.80 -46.27
N VAL A 217 -4.16 -18.57 -47.40
CA VAL A 217 -3.61 -18.84 -48.73
C VAL A 217 -3.22 -17.52 -49.42
N PRO A 218 -1.92 -17.31 -49.72
CA PRO A 218 -1.47 -16.08 -50.35
C PRO A 218 -2.08 -15.92 -51.75
N GLY A 219 -2.67 -14.75 -52.04
CA GLY A 219 -3.27 -14.46 -53.34
C GLY A 219 -4.74 -14.87 -53.47
N VAL A 220 -5.35 -15.39 -52.39
CA VAL A 220 -6.80 -15.58 -52.26
C VAL A 220 -7.38 -14.38 -51.51
N THR A 221 -8.47 -13.81 -52.01
CA THR A 221 -9.16 -12.71 -51.33
C THR A 221 -10.66 -12.97 -51.29
N TYR A 222 -11.28 -12.75 -50.13
CA TYR A 222 -12.72 -12.85 -49.95
C TYR A 222 -13.39 -11.53 -50.33
N LYS A 223 -14.46 -11.58 -51.14
CA LYS A 223 -15.20 -10.39 -51.59
C LYS A 223 -16.71 -10.58 -51.50
N GLU A 224 -17.40 -9.48 -51.22
CA GLU A 224 -18.85 -9.36 -51.28
C GLU A 224 -19.24 -8.55 -52.54
N SER A 225 -20.02 -9.15 -53.41
CA SER A 225 -20.56 -8.52 -54.62
C SER A 225 -21.99 -8.06 -54.39
N ARG A 226 -22.21 -6.74 -54.23
CA ARG A 226 -23.55 -6.14 -54.08
C ARG A 226 -24.35 -6.00 -55.38
N THR A 227 -23.75 -6.27 -56.54
CA THR A 227 -24.31 -5.88 -57.85
C THR A 227 -24.56 -7.03 -58.83
N LEU A 228 -24.41 -8.29 -58.42
CA LEU A 228 -24.60 -9.44 -59.30
C LEU A 228 -25.97 -10.09 -59.09
N SER A 229 -26.74 -10.19 -60.16
CA SER A 229 -28.13 -10.64 -60.16
C SER A 229 -28.27 -12.13 -59.80
N VAL A 230 -29.43 -12.50 -59.24
CA VAL A 230 -29.75 -13.83 -58.68
C VAL A 230 -29.62 -14.99 -59.69
N ASP A 231 -29.52 -14.71 -61.00
CA ASP A 231 -29.46 -15.72 -62.06
C ASP A 231 -28.05 -16.05 -62.59
N ASP A 232 -27.01 -15.29 -62.23
CA ASP A 232 -25.63 -15.61 -62.62
C ASP A 232 -24.97 -16.47 -61.56
N ALA A 233 -25.17 -17.79 -61.62
CA ALA A 233 -24.32 -18.92 -61.13
C ALA A 233 -23.42 -18.78 -59.87
N MET A 234 -23.57 -17.76 -59.02
CA MET A 234 -22.60 -17.32 -58.00
C MET A 234 -23.32 -17.14 -56.66
N GLY A 235 -23.84 -18.24 -56.11
CA GLY A 235 -24.16 -18.40 -54.69
C GLY A 235 -25.28 -17.52 -54.12
N VAL A 236 -25.93 -18.02 -53.06
CA VAL A 236 -26.86 -17.23 -52.25
C VAL A 236 -26.05 -16.11 -51.57
N GLY A 237 -26.44 -14.84 -51.70
CA GLY A 237 -25.82 -13.72 -50.96
C GLY A 237 -24.61 -13.01 -51.60
N GLY A 238 -24.18 -13.36 -52.83
CA GLY A 238 -23.20 -12.55 -53.58
C GLY A 238 -21.75 -12.59 -53.08
N HIS A 239 -21.37 -13.53 -52.21
CA HIS A 239 -19.98 -13.67 -51.75
C HIS A 239 -19.18 -14.66 -52.60
N HIS A 240 -17.92 -14.33 -52.89
CA HIS A 240 -16.98 -15.15 -53.66
C HIS A 240 -15.54 -14.94 -53.21
N ILE A 241 -14.66 -15.88 -53.54
CA ILE A 241 -13.22 -15.69 -53.45
C ILE A 241 -12.64 -15.35 -54.82
N GLU A 242 -11.69 -14.42 -54.85
CA GLU A 242 -10.84 -14.15 -56.01
C GLU A 242 -9.45 -14.72 -55.77
N ILE A 243 -9.00 -15.57 -56.68
CA ILE A 243 -7.71 -16.24 -56.62
C ILE A 243 -6.83 -15.69 -57.74
N THR A 244 -5.77 -14.97 -57.37
CA THR A 244 -4.87 -14.31 -58.32
C THR A 244 -3.63 -15.16 -58.58
N PHE A 245 -3.58 -15.83 -59.73
CA PHE A 245 -2.45 -16.71 -60.08
C PHE A 245 -1.17 -15.95 -60.44
N ALA A 246 -1.26 -14.63 -60.66
CA ALA A 246 -0.10 -13.74 -60.79
C ALA A 246 0.53 -13.37 -59.42
N HIS A 247 -0.05 -13.79 -58.30
CA HIS A 247 0.48 -13.47 -56.97
C HIS A 247 1.82 -14.18 -56.75
N PRO A 248 2.91 -13.47 -56.40
CA PRO A 248 4.28 -14.00 -56.41
C PRO A 248 4.46 -15.19 -55.46
N ASN A 249 3.66 -15.25 -54.39
CA ASN A 249 3.79 -16.26 -53.34
C ASN A 249 2.84 -17.45 -53.51
N LEU A 250 1.81 -17.38 -54.37
CA LEU A 250 0.81 -18.45 -54.48
C LEU A 250 1.40 -19.73 -55.09
N ALA A 251 2.19 -19.60 -56.16
CA ALA A 251 2.83 -20.74 -56.81
C ALA A 251 3.94 -21.39 -55.95
N GLY A 252 4.54 -20.62 -55.03
CA GLY A 252 5.47 -21.16 -54.03
C GLY A 252 4.73 -21.96 -52.96
N TRP A 253 3.61 -21.40 -52.48
CA TRP A 253 2.75 -22.03 -51.48
C TRP A 253 2.17 -23.36 -51.98
N MET A 254 1.56 -23.39 -53.19
CA MET A 254 0.99 -24.63 -53.76
C MET A 254 2.04 -25.75 -53.88
N ARG A 255 3.24 -25.45 -54.39
CA ARG A 255 4.31 -26.46 -54.54
C ARG A 255 4.82 -26.99 -53.21
N ALA A 256 4.89 -26.16 -52.17
CA ALA A 256 5.33 -26.57 -50.85
C ALA A 256 4.32 -27.52 -50.19
N HIS A 257 3.03 -27.27 -50.35
CA HIS A 257 1.98 -28.11 -49.77
C HIS A 257 1.71 -29.38 -50.61
N GLU A 258 1.82 -29.33 -51.95
CA GLU A 258 1.79 -30.53 -52.82
C GLU A 258 2.92 -31.53 -52.48
N ALA A 259 4.12 -31.04 -52.17
CA ALA A 259 5.25 -31.87 -51.77
C ALA A 259 5.06 -32.54 -50.39
N ASN A 260 4.31 -31.88 -49.49
CA ASN A 260 3.98 -32.40 -48.17
C ASN A 260 2.87 -33.47 -48.24
N ALA A 261 1.86 -33.28 -49.09
CA ALA A 261 0.81 -34.27 -49.35
C ALA A 261 1.37 -35.60 -49.90
N ALA A 262 2.40 -35.53 -50.75
CA ALA A 262 3.07 -36.72 -51.31
C ALA A 262 3.94 -37.49 -50.29
N ASN A 263 4.44 -36.82 -49.24
CA ASN A 263 5.30 -37.43 -48.22
C ASN A 263 4.55 -37.94 -46.97
N GLY A 264 3.30 -37.51 -46.75
CA GLY A 264 2.46 -37.94 -45.62
C GLY A 264 1.76 -39.30 -45.80
N GLY A 265 1.92 -39.94 -46.97
CA GLY A 265 1.30 -41.23 -47.31
C GLY A 265 2.22 -42.46 -47.17
N ARG A 266 3.28 -42.39 -46.36
CA ARG A 266 4.20 -43.52 -46.11
C ARG A 266 4.27 -43.89 -44.64
#